data_AF-D9WB66-F1
#
_entry.id   AF-D9WB66-F1
#
_cell.length_a   1.000
_cell.length_b   1.000
_cell.length_c   1.000
_cell.angle_alpha   90.00
_cell.angle_beta   90.00
_cell.angle_gamma   90.00
#
_symmetry.space_group_name_H-M   'P 1'
#
loop_
_entity.id
_entity.type
_entity.pdbx_description
1 polymer ?
#
loop_
_entity_poly.entity_id
_entity_poly.type
_entity_poly.pdbx_seq_one_letter_code
_entity_poly.pdbx_strand_id
1 'polypeptide(L)'
;MAAATRGRSARSASGRQTPSGNGSGSPAPAPPEGTAATSVTPRLMSRPGSMGPLRLQQLVLVEVAAALVLVAWVIDKLLLVPAAIIGVVLVLLAVVRRHQQPVPEWLSTASALRRRQRQASKPVGSDTDPGFTPAVECEPALHTLTFTDRERRAVGLVGDGTFLTTVLQVEATDSPLRPPRAQRPLPLALLRDAMDVDGILLESVQVVQHALPAPTPDLSAQTVPVRNYAPLQERTGAPSVRLTWVALKFDPELCPEAVAARGGGMEGAQRCVLRAADQLSSRLQGAGFGVTLLSEEGVTAAVATAASVNPRATAQARQTNTHNRRTLESARAWRCDDRWHTTYWIGRWPQLGPGGAPLPQLAALLTSLPALATTLSLTLRRGSTQGGRHAPTVTGHVRITGRSADDLVGLRRELQRTARGVRMGLVRLDREQVPGVLATLPLGGTR
;
A
#
# COMPACT_ATOMS: atom_id res chain seq x y z
N MET A 1 37.13 -36.79 23.14
CA MET A 1 37.74 -38.00 22.57
C MET A 1 37.00 -38.31 21.27
N ALA A 2 37.30 -37.73 20.11
CA ALA A 2 38.50 -37.82 19.27
C ALA A 2 38.79 -39.23 18.71
N ALA A 3 38.73 -39.32 17.36
CA ALA A 3 39.39 -40.25 16.43
C ALA A 3 38.46 -41.24 15.70
N ALA A 4 38.59 -41.52 14.40
CA ALA A 4 39.30 -40.90 13.29
C ALA A 4 38.90 -41.66 12.01
N THR A 5 38.84 -40.92 10.92
CA THR A 5 38.66 -41.30 9.52
C THR A 5 39.75 -42.25 9.00
N ARG A 6 39.38 -43.16 8.10
CA ARG A 6 40.32 -43.95 7.29
C ARG A 6 40.07 -43.67 5.81
N GLY A 7 40.99 -42.95 5.19
CA GLY A 7 40.99 -42.63 3.76
C GLY A 7 41.57 -43.76 2.91
N ARG A 8 41.15 -43.82 1.65
CA ARG A 8 41.77 -44.66 0.62
C ARG A 8 42.19 -43.77 -0.55
N SER A 9 43.50 -43.70 -0.75
CA SER A 9 44.17 -43.09 -1.89
C SER A 9 44.34 -44.13 -2.99
N ALA A 10 44.12 -43.73 -4.25
CA ALA A 10 44.67 -44.41 -5.41
C ALA A 10 45.32 -43.35 -6.31
N ARG A 11 46.61 -43.58 -6.55
CA ARG A 11 47.53 -42.81 -7.40
C ARG A 11 47.50 -43.32 -8.84
N SER A 12 48.08 -42.48 -9.71
CA SER A 12 48.87 -42.81 -10.92
C SER A 12 48.07 -42.72 -12.23
N ALA A 13 48.56 -42.16 -13.33
CA ALA A 13 49.70 -41.29 -13.66
C ALA A 13 49.60 -40.97 -15.17
N SER A 14 50.37 -39.95 -15.62
CA SER A 14 50.88 -39.78 -16.99
C SER A 14 49.85 -39.43 -18.09
N GLY A 15 50.02 -38.45 -18.97
CA GLY A 15 51.15 -37.58 -19.26
C GLY A 15 50.99 -36.93 -20.65
N ARG A 16 51.71 -35.82 -20.83
CA ARG A 16 52.19 -35.19 -22.08
C ARG A 16 51.25 -34.42 -23.02
N GLN A 17 51.72 -33.19 -23.22
CA GLN A 17 51.99 -32.47 -24.47
C GLN A 17 50.95 -31.50 -25.03
N THR A 18 51.34 -30.23 -24.92
CA THR A 18 50.99 -29.08 -25.75
C THR A 18 51.38 -29.29 -27.22
N PRO A 19 50.70 -28.60 -28.14
CA PRO A 19 51.42 -27.61 -28.94
C PRO A 19 50.73 -26.24 -28.98
N SER A 20 51.56 -25.22 -29.10
CA SER A 20 51.21 -23.83 -29.34
C SER A 20 50.53 -23.64 -30.69
N GLY A 21 49.40 -22.93 -30.69
CA GLY A 21 48.78 -22.36 -31.88
C GLY A 21 48.49 -20.89 -31.64
N ASN A 22 49.27 -20.02 -32.31
CA ASN A 22 49.03 -18.59 -32.41
C ASN A 22 47.66 -18.33 -33.06
N GLY A 23 46.74 -17.75 -32.32
CA GLY A 23 45.49 -17.19 -32.82
C GLY A 23 45.28 -15.82 -32.20
N SER A 24 45.38 -14.78 -33.03
CA SER A 24 45.11 -13.38 -32.72
C SER A 24 43.78 -13.19 -32.01
N GLY A 25 43.82 -12.92 -30.70
CA GLY A 25 42.65 -12.60 -29.89
C GLY A 25 42.18 -11.17 -30.17
N SER A 26 41.02 -11.04 -30.81
CA SER A 26 40.21 -9.82 -30.72
C SER A 26 39.88 -9.56 -29.25
N PRO A 27 40.01 -8.32 -28.75
CA PRO A 27 39.66 -8.01 -27.37
C PRO A 27 38.16 -8.24 -27.18
N ALA A 28 37.81 -9.13 -26.24
CA ALA A 28 36.45 -9.29 -25.78
C ALA A 28 35.94 -7.94 -25.24
N PRO A 29 34.73 -7.49 -25.61
CA PRO A 29 34.20 -6.23 -25.12
C PRO A 29 34.02 -6.32 -23.60
N ALA A 30 34.60 -5.36 -22.90
CA ALA A 30 34.42 -5.20 -21.46
C ALA A 30 32.92 -5.16 -21.12
N PRO A 31 32.49 -5.79 -20.01
CA PRO A 31 31.10 -5.67 -19.56
C PRO A 31 30.78 -4.18 -19.36
N PRO A 32 29.60 -3.71 -19.79
CA PRO A 32 29.25 -2.31 -19.62
C PRO A 32 29.28 -1.99 -18.12
N GLU A 33 30.04 -0.94 -17.78
CA GLU A 33 30.12 -0.37 -16.46
C GLU A 33 28.71 -0.22 -15.89
N GLY A 34 28.45 -0.92 -14.79
CA GLY A 34 27.16 -0.87 -14.13
C GLY A 34 26.83 0.56 -13.78
N THR A 35 25.81 1.11 -14.44
CA THR A 35 25.18 2.39 -14.10
C THR A 35 25.05 2.48 -12.58
N ALA A 36 25.87 3.34 -11.97
CA ALA A 36 25.89 3.52 -10.52
C ALA A 36 24.46 3.82 -10.06
N ALA A 37 23.95 3.02 -9.12
CA ALA A 37 22.59 3.17 -8.61
C ALA A 37 22.44 4.57 -7.99
N THR A 38 21.79 5.47 -8.71
CA THR A 38 21.49 6.83 -8.25
C THR A 38 20.43 6.78 -7.15
N SER A 39 20.62 7.56 -6.09
CA SER A 39 19.57 7.77 -5.09
C SER A 39 18.34 8.42 -5.73
N VAL A 40 17.16 7.91 -5.40
CA VAL A 40 15.88 8.37 -5.94
C VAL A 40 15.06 8.93 -4.79
N THR A 41 14.63 10.18 -4.94
CA THR A 41 13.52 10.73 -4.16
C THR A 41 12.24 10.55 -4.98
N PRO A 42 11.32 9.65 -4.59
CA PRO A 42 10.02 9.57 -5.25
C PRO A 42 9.36 10.94 -5.26
N ARG A 43 8.93 11.39 -6.46
CA ARG A 43 8.24 12.68 -6.60
C ARG A 43 6.86 12.59 -5.94
N LEU A 44 6.49 13.70 -5.29
CA LEU A 44 5.20 13.85 -4.64
C LEU A 44 4.08 13.79 -5.71
N MET A 45 3.15 12.85 -5.58
CA MET A 45 1.82 13.05 -6.19
C MET A 45 1.02 13.99 -5.30
N SER A 46 0.22 14.86 -5.91
CA SER A 46 -0.90 15.51 -5.21
C SER A 46 -1.73 14.42 -4.54
N ARG A 47 -2.13 14.66 -3.29
CA ARG A 47 -2.93 13.74 -2.47
C ARG A 47 -4.10 13.22 -3.32
N PRO A 48 -4.36 11.90 -3.38
CA PRO A 48 -5.57 11.38 -4.02
C PRO A 48 -6.79 12.05 -3.39
N GLY A 49 -7.61 12.75 -4.19
CA GLY A 49 -8.74 13.55 -3.70
C GLY A 49 -8.44 15.02 -3.40
N SER A 50 -7.18 15.49 -3.43
CA SER A 50 -6.90 16.93 -3.47
C SER A 50 -7.03 17.44 -4.90
N MET A 51 -8.06 18.23 -5.17
CA MET A 51 -8.21 18.96 -6.43
C MET A 51 -7.01 19.88 -6.65
N GLY A 52 -6.08 19.48 -7.55
CA GLY A 52 -5.14 20.36 -8.23
C GLY A 52 -4.25 21.27 -7.36
N PRO A 53 -3.40 22.12 -7.96
CA PRO A 53 -2.57 23.04 -7.20
C PRO A 53 -3.49 24.06 -6.53
N LEU A 54 -3.59 23.98 -5.20
CA LEU A 54 -4.33 24.83 -4.25
C LEU A 54 -4.30 26.35 -4.51
N ARG A 55 -3.39 26.81 -5.37
CA ARG A 55 -3.33 28.17 -5.90
C ARG A 55 -4.46 28.49 -6.88
N LEU A 56 -4.95 27.53 -7.67
CA LEU A 56 -5.93 27.80 -8.72
C LEU A 56 -7.30 28.18 -8.15
N GLN A 57 -7.84 27.43 -7.18
CA GLN A 57 -9.12 27.78 -6.55
C GLN A 57 -9.06 29.07 -5.75
N GLN A 58 -7.92 29.32 -5.08
CA GLN A 58 -7.69 30.59 -4.38
C GLN A 58 -7.58 31.76 -5.36
N LEU A 59 -6.85 31.58 -6.47
CA LEU A 59 -6.77 32.55 -7.56
C LEU A 59 -8.15 32.83 -8.15
N VAL A 60 -8.94 31.80 -8.44
CA VAL A 60 -10.30 31.93 -8.95
C VAL A 60 -11.19 32.68 -7.97
N LEU A 61 -11.13 32.40 -6.67
CA LEU A 61 -11.90 33.14 -5.66
C LEU A 61 -11.52 34.63 -5.61
N VAL A 62 -10.22 34.94 -5.71
CA VAL A 62 -9.72 36.31 -5.74
C VAL A 62 -10.09 37.00 -7.07
N GLU A 63 -10.03 36.29 -8.18
CA GLU A 63 -10.38 36.79 -9.52
C GLU A 63 -11.88 37.06 -9.63
N VAL A 64 -12.73 36.18 -9.11
CA VAL A 64 -14.18 36.38 -9.03
C VAL A 64 -14.51 37.55 -8.10
N ALA A 65 -13.81 37.70 -6.97
CA ALA A 65 -13.98 38.84 -6.08
C ALA A 65 -13.62 40.16 -6.79
N ALA A 66 -12.51 40.21 -7.52
CA ALA A 66 -12.10 41.37 -8.30
C ALA A 66 -13.09 41.67 -9.43
N ALA A 67 -13.54 40.65 -10.17
CA ALA A 67 -14.52 40.79 -11.25
C ALA A 67 -15.87 41.34 -10.74
N LEU A 68 -16.36 40.85 -9.59
CA LEU A 68 -17.60 41.35 -8.98
C LEU A 68 -17.52 42.83 -8.63
N VAL A 69 -16.40 43.27 -8.06
CA VAL A 69 -16.19 44.69 -7.70
C VAL A 69 -16.06 45.55 -8.96
N LEU A 70 -15.36 45.07 -10.00
CA LEU A 70 -15.22 45.78 -11.27
C LEU A 70 -16.56 45.92 -12.00
N VAL A 71 -17.36 44.86 -12.09
CA VAL A 71 -18.69 44.88 -12.72
C VAL A 71 -19.63 45.83 -11.97
N ALA A 72 -19.63 45.78 -10.63
CA ALA A 72 -20.46 46.70 -9.84
C ALA A 72 -20.05 48.16 -10.03
N TRP A 73 -18.74 48.45 -10.14
CA TRP A 73 -18.24 49.80 -10.41
C TRP A 73 -18.67 50.34 -11.78
N VAL A 74 -18.78 49.47 -12.79
CA VAL A 74 -19.22 49.85 -14.15
C VAL A 74 -20.73 50.08 -14.23
N ILE A 75 -21.55 49.30 -13.50
CA ILE A 75 -23.02 49.38 -13.60
C ILE A 75 -23.59 50.53 -12.77
N ASP A 76 -23.31 50.57 -11.46
CA ASP A 76 -23.88 51.56 -10.55
C ASP A 76 -23.07 51.64 -9.24
N LYS A 77 -22.72 52.87 -8.83
CA LYS A 77 -22.00 53.14 -7.57
C LYS A 77 -22.74 52.61 -6.33
N LEU A 78 -24.07 52.50 -6.36
CA LEU A 78 -24.86 51.93 -5.26
C LEU A 78 -24.62 50.42 -5.07
N LEU A 79 -24.29 49.68 -6.13
CA LEU A 79 -24.00 48.24 -6.08
C LEU A 79 -22.57 47.93 -5.60
N LEU A 80 -21.71 48.95 -5.48
CA LEU A 80 -20.31 48.78 -5.11
C LEU A 80 -20.17 48.31 -3.66
N VAL A 81 -20.99 48.82 -2.74
CA VAL A 81 -20.96 48.44 -1.33
C VAL A 81 -21.30 46.95 -1.12
N PRO A 82 -22.43 46.41 -1.62
CA PRO A 82 -22.71 44.98 -1.48
C PRO A 82 -21.70 44.09 -2.22
N ALA A 83 -21.23 44.50 -3.41
CA ALA A 83 -20.20 43.77 -4.13
C ALA A 83 -18.86 43.73 -3.39
N ALA A 84 -18.46 44.84 -2.76
CA ALA A 84 -17.26 44.90 -1.92
C ALA A 84 -17.37 43.99 -0.69
N ILE A 85 -18.53 43.93 -0.03
CA ILE A 85 -18.76 43.01 1.09
C ILE A 85 -18.60 41.55 0.64
N ILE A 86 -19.23 41.16 -0.47
CA ILE A 86 -19.10 39.82 -1.03
C ILE A 86 -17.64 39.53 -1.42
N GLY A 87 -16.97 40.47 -2.08
CA GLY A 87 -15.56 40.36 -2.46
C GLY A 87 -14.65 40.14 -1.24
N VAL A 88 -14.84 40.92 -0.17
CA VAL A 88 -14.11 40.75 1.10
C VAL A 88 -14.36 39.37 1.69
N VAL A 89 -15.61 38.89 1.70
CA VAL A 89 -15.94 37.54 2.19
C VAL A 89 -15.25 36.46 1.36
N LEU A 90 -15.23 36.57 0.03
CA LEU A 90 -14.56 35.61 -0.85
C LEU A 90 -13.04 35.59 -0.63
N VAL A 91 -12.42 36.76 -0.49
CA VAL A 91 -10.99 36.86 -0.17
C VAL A 91 -10.70 36.28 1.22
N LEU A 92 -11.57 36.56 2.20
CA LEU A 92 -11.45 36.02 3.56
C LEU A 92 -11.59 34.50 3.55
N LEU A 93 -12.51 33.93 2.76
CA LEU A 93 -12.62 32.47 2.56
C LEU A 93 -11.39 31.87 1.87
N ALA A 94 -10.74 32.61 0.96
CA ALA A 94 -9.53 32.16 0.28
C ALA A 94 -8.29 32.16 1.21
N VAL A 95 -8.20 33.13 2.12
CA VAL A 95 -7.02 33.34 2.99
C VAL A 95 -7.16 32.67 4.35
N VAL A 96 -8.38 32.59 4.91
CA VAL A 96 -8.60 32.00 6.24
C VAL A 96 -8.26 30.52 6.22
N ARG A 97 -7.41 30.13 7.17
CA ARG A 97 -7.00 28.74 7.38
C ARG A 97 -7.65 28.24 8.66
N ARG A 98 -8.51 27.25 8.55
CA ARG A 98 -9.10 26.56 9.70
C ARG A 98 -8.35 25.24 9.93
N HIS A 99 -7.77 25.06 11.12
CA HIS A 99 -6.97 23.86 11.46
C HIS A 99 -5.81 23.57 10.48
N GLN A 100 -5.10 24.61 10.04
CA GLN A 100 -3.99 24.53 9.07
C GLN A 100 -4.38 24.10 7.64
N GLN A 101 -5.69 23.98 7.32
CA GLN A 101 -6.18 23.76 5.96
C GLN A 101 -7.02 24.97 5.49
N PRO A 102 -7.03 25.29 4.19
CA PRO A 102 -7.98 26.24 3.61
C PRO A 102 -9.43 25.82 3.90
N VAL A 103 -10.32 26.77 4.17
CA VAL A 103 -11.73 26.49 4.48
C VAL A 103 -12.44 25.65 3.39
N PRO A 104 -12.23 25.88 2.07
CA PRO A 104 -12.87 25.07 1.04
C PRO A 104 -12.49 23.59 1.09
N GLU A 105 -11.22 23.27 1.34
CA GLU A 105 -10.72 21.89 1.49
C GLU A 105 -11.29 21.24 2.76
N TRP A 106 -11.38 22.01 3.84
CA TRP A 106 -12.01 21.53 5.06
C TRP A 106 -13.49 21.19 4.82
N LEU A 107 -14.21 22.04 4.07
CA LEU A 107 -15.62 21.85 3.78
C LEU A 107 -15.85 20.64 2.87
N SER A 108 -15.03 20.46 1.83
CA SER A 108 -15.13 19.33 0.89
C SER A 108 -14.86 18.00 1.58
N THR A 109 -13.83 17.92 2.42
CA THR A 109 -13.52 16.70 3.18
C THR A 109 -14.59 16.42 4.25
N ALA A 110 -15.16 17.46 4.86
CA ALA A 110 -16.28 17.32 5.80
C ALA A 110 -17.58 16.88 5.13
N SER A 111 -17.93 17.43 3.97
CA SER A 111 -19.12 17.01 3.22
C SER A 111 -18.96 15.59 2.69
N ALA A 112 -17.77 15.21 2.22
CA ALA A 112 -17.46 13.84 1.79
C ALA A 112 -17.62 12.84 2.94
N LEU A 113 -17.11 13.16 4.14
CA LEU A 113 -17.32 12.33 5.33
C LEU A 113 -18.81 12.19 5.68
N ARG A 114 -19.56 13.30 5.68
CA ARG A 114 -21.01 13.25 5.95
C ARG A 114 -21.74 12.40 4.91
N ARG A 115 -21.37 12.49 3.63
CA ARG A 115 -21.94 11.65 2.56
C ARG A 115 -21.67 10.18 2.83
N ARG A 116 -20.42 9.80 3.14
CA ARG A 116 -20.08 8.41 3.47
C ARG A 116 -20.80 7.91 4.71
N GLN A 117 -20.90 8.72 5.77
CA GLN A 117 -21.66 8.36 6.97
C GLN A 117 -23.14 8.11 6.68
N ARG A 118 -23.77 8.93 5.81
CA ARG A 118 -25.15 8.73 5.36
C ARG A 118 -25.30 7.49 4.48
N GLN A 119 -24.38 7.27 3.54
CA GLN A 119 -24.40 6.07 2.69
C GLN A 119 -24.25 4.81 3.52
N ALA A 120 -23.40 4.86 4.54
CA ALA A 120 -23.13 3.74 5.41
C ALA A 120 -24.19 3.52 6.51
N SER A 121 -25.27 4.31 6.50
CA SER A 121 -26.52 3.99 7.21
C SER A 121 -27.40 3.01 6.42
N LYS A 122 -27.10 2.76 5.14
CA LYS A 122 -27.82 1.77 4.33
C LYS A 122 -27.36 0.36 4.70
N PRO A 123 -28.26 -0.62 4.74
CA PRO A 123 -27.90 -2.01 4.99
C PRO A 123 -26.98 -2.53 3.87
N VAL A 124 -25.96 -3.30 4.24
CA VAL A 124 -25.11 -4.04 3.31
C VAL A 124 -25.78 -5.39 3.04
N GLY A 125 -25.67 -5.89 1.81
CA GLY A 125 -26.23 -7.19 1.41
C GLY A 125 -25.71 -8.35 2.28
N SER A 126 -26.55 -9.37 2.48
CA SER A 126 -26.33 -10.46 3.44
C SER A 126 -25.54 -11.67 2.92
N ASP A 127 -24.89 -11.56 1.75
CA ASP A 127 -24.27 -12.70 1.05
C ASP A 127 -22.73 -12.62 1.03
N THR A 128 -22.13 -11.99 2.03
CA THR A 128 -20.67 -11.77 2.10
C THR A 128 -20.07 -12.48 3.30
N ASP A 129 -18.92 -13.15 3.12
CA ASP A 129 -18.18 -13.75 4.24
C ASP A 129 -17.92 -12.70 5.34
N PRO A 130 -18.18 -13.03 6.62
CA PRO A 130 -17.98 -12.08 7.73
C PRO A 130 -16.57 -11.51 7.87
N GLY A 131 -15.54 -12.19 7.35
CA GLY A 131 -14.17 -11.67 7.27
C GLY A 131 -14.00 -10.57 6.24
N PHE A 132 -14.77 -10.61 5.15
CA PHE A 132 -14.75 -9.60 4.08
C PHE A 132 -15.75 -8.45 4.31
N THR A 133 -16.79 -8.66 5.14
CA THR A 133 -17.82 -7.64 5.42
C THR A 133 -17.28 -6.25 5.76
N PRO A 134 -16.21 -6.07 6.59
CA PRO A 134 -15.70 -4.73 6.87
C PRO A 134 -15.15 -3.98 5.65
N ALA A 135 -14.68 -4.70 4.62
CA ALA A 135 -14.27 -4.10 3.35
C ALA A 135 -15.49 -3.65 2.54
N VAL A 136 -16.55 -4.47 2.48
CA VAL A 136 -17.80 -4.14 1.78
C VAL A 136 -18.56 -3.00 2.47
N GLU A 137 -18.53 -2.92 3.80
CA GLU A 137 -19.07 -1.77 4.53
C GLU A 137 -18.34 -0.45 4.23
N CYS A 138 -17.09 -0.53 3.77
CA CYS A 138 -16.29 0.62 3.34
C CYS A 138 -16.53 0.97 1.86
N GLU A 139 -16.59 -0.04 1.00
CA GLU A 139 -16.90 0.09 -0.43
C GLU A 139 -17.88 -1.02 -0.85
N PRO A 140 -19.19 -0.72 -0.91
CA PRO A 140 -20.24 -1.70 -1.17
C PRO A 140 -20.16 -2.38 -2.54
N ALA A 141 -19.44 -1.80 -3.50
CA ALA A 141 -19.27 -2.42 -4.82
C ALA A 141 -18.28 -3.60 -4.80
N LEU A 142 -17.44 -3.71 -3.77
CA LEU A 142 -16.44 -4.78 -3.66
C LEU A 142 -17.09 -6.14 -3.47
N HIS A 143 -16.63 -7.10 -4.27
CA HIS A 143 -16.98 -8.50 -4.15
C HIS A 143 -15.76 -9.38 -4.48
N THR A 144 -15.77 -10.60 -3.95
CA THR A 144 -14.79 -11.63 -4.27
C THR A 144 -15.31 -12.52 -5.39
N LEU A 145 -14.39 -13.09 -6.16
CA LEU A 145 -14.67 -14.02 -7.24
C LEU A 145 -13.64 -15.15 -7.22
N THR A 146 -14.06 -16.37 -7.54
CA THR A 146 -13.14 -17.47 -7.86
C THR A 146 -13.00 -17.62 -9.38
N PHE A 147 -11.77 -17.66 -9.86
CA PHE A 147 -11.43 -18.05 -11.22
C PHE A 147 -10.67 -19.37 -11.22
N THR A 148 -11.13 -20.34 -12.01
CA THR A 148 -10.47 -21.64 -12.15
C THR A 148 -9.71 -21.68 -13.46
N ASP A 149 -8.40 -21.79 -13.38
CA ASP A 149 -7.54 -21.90 -14.55
C ASP A 149 -7.65 -23.30 -15.22
N ARG A 150 -7.11 -23.46 -16.42
CA ARG A 150 -7.04 -24.72 -17.18
C ARG A 150 -6.39 -25.85 -16.39
N GLU A 151 -5.44 -25.51 -15.51
CA GLU A 151 -4.78 -26.44 -14.59
C GLU A 151 -5.63 -26.79 -13.35
N ARG A 152 -6.91 -26.40 -13.33
CA ARG A 152 -7.85 -26.57 -12.20
C ARG A 152 -7.40 -25.91 -10.90
N ARG A 153 -6.51 -24.93 -10.98
CA ARG A 153 -6.10 -24.08 -9.86
C ARG A 153 -7.16 -23.00 -9.65
N ALA A 154 -7.76 -22.98 -8.45
CA ALA A 154 -8.70 -21.94 -8.05
C ALA A 154 -7.95 -20.71 -7.52
N VAL A 155 -8.20 -19.55 -8.14
CA VAL A 155 -7.55 -18.27 -7.84
C VAL A 155 -8.62 -17.28 -7.38
N GLY A 156 -8.35 -16.61 -6.27
CA GLY A 156 -9.19 -15.54 -5.74
C GLY A 156 -8.92 -14.23 -6.45
N LEU A 157 -10.01 -13.55 -6.77
CA LEU A 157 -10.04 -12.21 -7.34
C LEU A 157 -10.93 -11.32 -6.47
N VAL A 158 -10.65 -10.02 -6.46
CA VAL A 158 -11.50 -8.98 -5.86
C VAL A 158 -11.72 -7.88 -6.87
N GLY A 159 -12.94 -7.41 -7.02
CA GLY A 159 -13.27 -6.35 -7.96
C GLY A 159 -14.53 -5.59 -7.56
N ASP A 160 -14.81 -4.53 -8.32
CA ASP A 160 -16.05 -3.75 -8.22
C ASP A 160 -16.91 -3.85 -9.50
N GLY A 161 -16.52 -4.73 -10.42
CA GLY A 161 -17.10 -4.87 -11.75
C GLY A 161 -16.39 -4.04 -12.83
N THR A 162 -15.59 -3.05 -12.46
CA THR A 162 -14.78 -2.24 -13.39
C THR A 162 -13.31 -2.66 -13.41
N PHE A 163 -12.80 -3.19 -12.30
CA PHE A 163 -11.44 -3.71 -12.21
C PHE A 163 -11.41 -5.09 -11.56
N LEU A 164 -10.29 -5.79 -11.75
CA LEU A 164 -9.97 -7.05 -11.08
C LEU A 164 -8.63 -6.94 -10.38
N THR A 165 -8.55 -7.40 -9.14
CA THR A 165 -7.32 -7.52 -8.37
C THR A 165 -7.10 -8.97 -7.97
N THR A 166 -5.89 -9.48 -8.19
CA THR A 166 -5.42 -10.73 -7.58
C THR A 166 -4.35 -10.46 -6.55
N VAL A 167 -4.20 -11.35 -5.57
CA VAL A 167 -3.29 -11.17 -4.42
C VAL A 167 -2.34 -12.34 -4.30
N LEU A 168 -1.05 -12.01 -4.21
CA LEU A 168 0.04 -12.93 -3.89
C LEU A 168 0.42 -12.75 -2.42
N GLN A 169 0.54 -13.84 -1.67
CA GLN A 169 1.28 -13.84 -0.40
C GLN A 169 2.74 -14.11 -0.68
N VAL A 170 3.61 -13.24 -0.16
CA VAL A 170 5.06 -13.30 -0.37
C VAL A 170 5.75 -13.49 0.98
N GLU A 171 6.55 -14.54 1.06
CA GLU A 171 7.30 -14.91 2.25
C GLU A 171 8.78 -14.86 1.94
N ALA A 172 9.55 -14.19 2.80
CA ALA A 172 11.00 -14.28 2.73
C ALA A 172 11.39 -15.68 3.23
N THR A 173 12.06 -16.47 2.39
CA THR A 173 12.56 -17.77 2.83
C THR A 173 13.62 -17.57 3.90
N ASP A 174 13.35 -18.06 5.10
CA ASP A 174 14.29 -17.93 6.22
C ASP A 174 15.57 -18.71 5.92
N SER A 175 16.70 -18.00 6.04
CA SER A 175 18.02 -18.61 6.03
C SER A 175 18.52 -18.62 7.47
N PRO A 176 18.85 -19.79 8.04
CA PRO A 176 19.34 -19.85 9.41
C PRO A 176 20.59 -18.97 9.53
N LEU A 177 20.68 -18.18 10.61
CA LEU A 177 21.77 -17.24 10.98
C LEU A 177 21.65 -15.77 10.50
N ARG A 178 20.58 -15.36 9.81
CA ARG A 178 20.44 -13.93 9.43
C ARG A 178 19.80 -13.08 10.56
N PRO A 179 20.33 -11.88 10.87
CA PRO A 179 19.67 -10.98 11.83
C PRO A 179 18.24 -10.64 11.37
N PRO A 180 17.23 -10.66 12.26
CA PRO A 180 15.81 -10.48 11.91
C PRO A 180 15.49 -9.16 11.18
N ARG A 181 16.31 -8.12 11.39
CA ARG A 181 16.18 -6.80 10.73
C ARG A 181 16.61 -6.80 9.26
N ALA A 182 17.23 -7.88 8.76
CA ALA A 182 17.80 -7.98 7.42
C ALA A 182 17.08 -9.04 6.56
N GLN A 183 15.76 -9.20 6.71
CA GLN A 183 14.98 -10.01 5.76
C GLN A 183 15.24 -9.54 4.32
N ARG A 184 15.31 -10.50 3.40
CA ARG A 184 15.61 -10.25 1.98
C ARG A 184 14.65 -9.16 1.47
N PRO A 185 15.16 -8.03 0.96
CA PRO A 185 14.31 -6.93 0.59
C PRO A 185 13.48 -7.28 -0.65
N LEU A 186 12.18 -6.98 -0.63
CA LEU A 186 11.32 -7.24 -1.79
C LEU A 186 11.84 -6.41 -2.98
N PRO A 187 12.19 -7.05 -4.12
CA PRO A 187 12.80 -6.37 -5.25
C PRO A 187 11.78 -5.51 -5.99
N LEU A 188 11.74 -4.20 -5.68
CA LEU A 188 10.81 -3.25 -6.30
C LEU A 188 10.94 -3.17 -7.83
N ALA A 189 12.12 -3.48 -8.37
CA ALA A 189 12.32 -3.55 -9.81
C ALA A 189 11.42 -4.62 -10.45
N LEU A 190 11.27 -5.79 -9.82
CA LEU A 190 10.37 -6.84 -10.32
C LEU A 190 8.91 -6.40 -10.28
N LEU A 191 8.52 -5.64 -9.25
CA LEU A 191 7.17 -5.09 -9.14
C LEU A 191 6.88 -4.03 -10.21
N ARG A 192 7.86 -3.17 -10.50
CA ARG A 192 7.76 -2.22 -11.61
C ARG A 192 7.64 -2.96 -12.94
N ASP A 193 8.46 -3.97 -13.16
CA ASP A 193 8.46 -4.72 -14.42
C ASP A 193 7.19 -5.59 -14.57
N ALA A 194 6.47 -5.89 -13.49
CA ALA A 194 5.17 -6.54 -13.53
C ALA A 194 4.02 -5.61 -13.96
N MET A 195 4.23 -4.28 -13.97
CA MET A 195 3.22 -3.33 -14.45
C MET A 195 2.91 -3.49 -15.94
N ASP A 196 3.83 -4.09 -16.71
CA ASP A 196 3.75 -4.26 -18.16
C ASP A 196 4.30 -5.63 -18.55
N VAL A 197 3.40 -6.57 -18.90
CA VAL A 197 3.73 -7.95 -19.20
C VAL A 197 2.93 -8.43 -20.40
N ASP A 198 3.58 -8.85 -21.48
CA ASP A 198 2.92 -9.48 -22.65
C ASP A 198 1.72 -8.68 -23.20
N GLY A 199 1.87 -7.34 -23.27
CA GLY A 199 0.83 -6.40 -23.70
C GLY A 199 -0.25 -6.13 -22.66
N ILE A 200 -0.15 -6.72 -21.46
CA ILE A 200 -1.07 -6.50 -20.34
C ILE A 200 -0.56 -5.33 -19.51
N LEU A 201 -1.41 -4.32 -19.40
CA LEU A 201 -1.10 -3.08 -18.69
C LEU A 201 -1.84 -3.05 -17.35
N LEU A 202 -1.12 -3.26 -16.24
CA LEU A 202 -1.71 -3.14 -14.92
C LEU A 202 -2.00 -1.67 -14.57
N GLU A 203 -3.12 -1.43 -13.87
CA GLU A 203 -3.45 -0.12 -13.28
C GLU A 203 -2.46 0.20 -12.16
N SER A 204 -2.19 -0.79 -11.31
CA SER A 204 -1.30 -0.65 -10.16
C SER A 204 -0.81 -1.99 -9.60
N VAL A 205 0.36 -1.92 -8.95
CA VAL A 205 0.93 -3.00 -8.13
C VAL A 205 1.06 -2.47 -6.71
N GLN A 206 0.37 -3.08 -5.75
CA GLN A 206 0.38 -2.67 -4.35
C GLN A 206 1.08 -3.71 -3.50
N VAL A 207 2.06 -3.28 -2.71
CA VAL A 207 2.64 -4.08 -1.63
C VAL A 207 1.99 -3.67 -0.32
N VAL A 208 1.47 -4.63 0.44
CA VAL A 208 0.92 -4.43 1.77
C VAL A 208 1.72 -5.26 2.74
N GLN A 209 2.36 -4.61 3.71
CA GLN A 209 3.04 -5.25 4.82
C GLN A 209 2.25 -5.01 6.09
N HIS A 210 1.88 -6.09 6.76
CA HIS A 210 1.13 -6.06 8.00
C HIS A 210 1.96 -6.69 9.11
N ALA A 211 2.18 -5.94 10.18
CA ALA A 211 3.03 -6.33 11.28
C ALA A 211 2.29 -6.33 12.60
N LEU A 212 2.48 -7.41 13.36
CA LEU A 212 2.01 -7.58 14.73
C LEU A 212 3.25 -7.58 15.64
N PRO A 213 3.33 -6.71 16.65
CA PRO A 213 4.51 -6.65 17.50
C PRO A 213 4.61 -7.87 18.43
N ALA A 214 5.84 -8.13 18.86
CA ALA A 214 6.13 -8.99 20.01
C ALA A 214 6.40 -8.11 21.23
N PRO A 215 5.92 -8.45 22.44
CA PRO A 215 4.85 -9.39 22.75
C PRO A 215 3.47 -8.82 22.38
N THR A 216 2.46 -9.68 22.24
CA THR A 216 1.09 -9.23 21.93
C THR A 216 0.61 -8.19 22.95
N PRO A 217 0.13 -7.00 22.53
CA PRO A 217 -0.22 -5.91 23.46
C PRO A 217 -1.36 -6.22 24.43
N ASP A 218 -2.09 -7.32 24.21
CA ASP A 218 -3.21 -7.77 25.06
C ASP A 218 -2.74 -8.44 26.37
N LEU A 219 -1.44 -8.71 26.50
CA LEU A 219 -0.87 -9.28 27.70
C LEU A 219 -0.57 -8.20 28.75
N SER A 220 -0.90 -8.48 30.02
CA SER A 220 -0.49 -7.64 31.15
C SER A 220 1.03 -7.51 31.19
N ALA A 221 1.52 -6.31 31.54
CA ALA A 221 2.95 -6.02 31.67
C ALA A 221 3.68 -6.92 32.69
N GLN A 222 2.93 -7.53 33.62
CA GLN A 222 3.47 -8.42 34.64
C GLN A 222 3.63 -9.87 34.15
N THR A 223 3.14 -10.20 32.96
CA THR A 223 3.20 -11.57 32.44
C THR A 223 4.61 -11.96 32.02
N VAL A 224 4.94 -13.25 32.21
CA VAL A 224 6.25 -13.82 31.89
C VAL A 224 6.65 -13.59 30.42
N PRO A 225 5.76 -13.74 29.41
CA PRO A 225 6.13 -13.47 28.02
C PRO A 225 6.51 -11.99 27.80
N VAL A 226 5.80 -11.05 28.41
CA VAL A 226 6.12 -9.62 28.25
C VAL A 226 7.50 -9.31 28.83
N ARG A 227 7.77 -9.77 30.06
CA ARG A 227 9.07 -9.56 30.72
C ARG A 227 10.24 -10.20 29.97
N ASN A 228 10.03 -11.40 29.39
CA ASN A 228 11.10 -12.13 28.72
C ASN A 228 11.35 -11.64 27.28
N TYR A 229 10.31 -11.26 26.55
CA TYR A 229 10.44 -10.85 25.15
C TYR A 229 10.61 -9.33 24.96
N ALA A 230 10.24 -8.48 25.92
CA ALA A 230 10.43 -7.04 25.80
C ALA A 230 11.90 -6.62 25.58
N PRO A 231 12.90 -7.15 26.32
CA PRO A 231 14.31 -6.81 26.06
C PRO A 231 14.78 -7.26 24.67
N LEU A 232 14.25 -8.37 24.16
CA LEU A 232 14.54 -8.83 22.80
C LEU A 232 13.91 -7.89 21.77
N GLN A 233 12.69 -7.42 22.02
CA GLN A 233 12.01 -6.44 21.18
C GLN A 233 12.75 -5.11 21.15
N GLU A 234 13.23 -4.60 22.29
CA GLU A 234 14.03 -3.37 22.35
C GLU A 234 15.32 -3.49 21.54
N ARG A 235 15.99 -4.65 21.64
CA ARG A 235 17.23 -4.92 20.90
C ARG A 235 17.01 -5.11 19.40
N THR A 236 15.97 -5.84 19.00
CA THR A 236 15.77 -6.30 17.62
C THR A 236 14.72 -5.52 16.85
N GLY A 237 13.79 -4.83 17.51
CA GLY A 237 12.69 -4.07 16.90
C GLY A 237 11.89 -4.86 15.87
N ALA A 238 12.02 -6.18 15.83
CA ALA A 238 11.43 -7.04 14.82
C ALA A 238 10.02 -7.40 15.28
N PRO A 239 8.98 -7.28 14.43
CA PRO A 239 7.65 -7.72 14.81
C PRO A 239 7.63 -9.25 15.03
N SER A 240 6.70 -9.74 15.85
CA SER A 240 6.44 -11.18 16.00
C SER A 240 6.05 -11.81 14.68
N VAL A 241 5.18 -11.11 13.93
CA VAL A 241 4.65 -11.58 12.65
C VAL A 241 4.73 -10.43 11.66
N ARG A 242 5.24 -10.72 10.45
CA ARG A 242 5.22 -9.80 9.31
C ARG A 242 4.66 -10.54 8.10
N LEU A 243 3.45 -10.17 7.71
CA LEU A 243 2.80 -10.69 6.51
C LEU A 243 3.05 -9.70 5.37
N THR A 244 3.37 -10.20 4.18
CA THR A 244 3.53 -9.37 2.98
C THR A 244 2.62 -9.90 1.88
N TRP A 245 1.77 -9.01 1.36
CA TRP A 245 0.92 -9.27 0.21
C TRP A 245 1.32 -8.36 -0.95
N VAL A 246 1.21 -8.87 -2.16
CA VAL A 246 1.33 -8.11 -3.40
C VAL A 246 0.03 -8.23 -4.18
N ALA A 247 -0.71 -7.13 -4.29
CA ALA A 247 -1.96 -7.05 -5.02
C ALA A 247 -1.73 -6.43 -6.41
N LEU A 248 -2.18 -7.13 -7.46
CA LEU A 248 -2.06 -6.71 -8.85
C LEU A 248 -3.43 -6.27 -9.35
N LYS A 249 -3.60 -4.97 -9.58
CA LYS A 249 -4.85 -4.39 -10.07
C LYS A 249 -4.83 -4.24 -11.58
N PHE A 250 -5.85 -4.79 -12.20
CA PHE A 250 -6.05 -4.76 -13.64
C PHE A 250 -7.36 -4.06 -13.97
N ASP A 251 -7.29 -3.08 -14.87
CA ASP A 251 -8.44 -2.44 -15.47
C ASP A 251 -8.53 -2.88 -16.94
N PRO A 252 -9.58 -3.63 -17.35
CA PRO A 252 -9.75 -4.11 -18.71
C PRO A 252 -9.74 -3.00 -19.77
N GLU A 253 -10.13 -1.77 -19.41
CA GLU A 253 -10.18 -0.63 -20.34
C GLU A 253 -8.77 -0.12 -20.71
N LEU A 254 -7.74 -0.42 -19.91
CA LEU A 254 -6.37 0.02 -20.20
C LEU A 254 -5.73 -0.71 -21.37
N CYS A 255 -6.14 -1.95 -21.65
CA CYS A 255 -5.59 -2.75 -22.75
C CYS A 255 -6.65 -3.70 -23.34
N PRO A 256 -7.67 -3.16 -24.03
CA PRO A 256 -8.79 -3.94 -24.55
C PRO A 256 -8.33 -5.00 -25.58
N GLU A 257 -7.28 -4.72 -26.34
CA GLU A 257 -6.69 -5.68 -27.30
C GLU A 257 -6.14 -6.93 -26.59
N ALA A 258 -5.48 -6.76 -25.45
CA ALA A 258 -4.93 -7.86 -24.66
C ALA A 258 -6.04 -8.74 -24.06
N VAL A 259 -7.18 -8.12 -23.69
CA VAL A 259 -8.39 -8.79 -23.20
C VAL A 259 -9.05 -9.57 -24.34
N ALA A 260 -9.23 -8.93 -25.51
CA ALA A 260 -9.82 -9.55 -26.70
C ALA A 260 -9.02 -10.77 -27.17
N ALA A 261 -7.69 -10.66 -27.23
CA ALA A 261 -6.79 -11.77 -27.59
C ALA A 261 -6.90 -12.98 -26.63
N ARG A 262 -7.44 -12.78 -25.44
CA ARG A 262 -7.60 -13.83 -24.40
C ARG A 262 -9.04 -14.29 -24.23
N GLY A 263 -9.91 -14.03 -25.21
CA GLY A 263 -11.32 -14.47 -25.22
C GLY A 263 -12.32 -13.36 -24.97
N GLY A 264 -11.87 -12.14 -24.68
CA GLY A 264 -12.75 -10.99 -24.45
C GLY A 264 -13.50 -11.03 -23.13
N GLY A 265 -14.23 -9.95 -22.85
CA GLY A 265 -15.11 -9.84 -21.67
C GLY A 265 -14.39 -10.07 -20.33
N MET A 266 -15.15 -10.58 -19.36
CA MET A 266 -14.66 -10.86 -18.01
C MET A 266 -13.61 -11.97 -17.99
N GLU A 267 -13.81 -13.06 -18.75
CA GLU A 267 -12.88 -14.18 -18.76
C GLU A 267 -11.51 -13.80 -19.34
N GLY A 268 -11.50 -12.98 -20.41
CA GLY A 268 -10.27 -12.41 -20.96
C GLY A 268 -9.54 -11.54 -19.95
N ALA A 269 -10.27 -10.73 -19.17
CA ALA A 269 -9.70 -9.91 -18.11
C ALA A 269 -9.10 -10.75 -16.97
N GLN A 270 -9.80 -11.81 -16.54
CA GLN A 270 -9.32 -12.77 -15.54
C GLN A 270 -8.03 -13.46 -16.00
N ARG A 271 -7.97 -13.89 -17.26
CA ARG A 271 -6.75 -14.48 -17.85
C ARG A 271 -5.60 -13.47 -17.97
N CYS A 272 -5.89 -12.19 -18.23
CA CYS A 272 -4.87 -11.13 -18.25
C CYS A 272 -4.22 -10.96 -16.87
N VAL A 273 -5.03 -10.76 -15.83
CA VAL A 273 -4.50 -10.54 -14.48
C VAL A 273 -3.76 -11.78 -13.95
N LEU A 274 -4.25 -12.98 -14.25
CA LEU A 274 -3.58 -14.24 -13.89
C LEU A 274 -2.22 -14.37 -14.58
N ARG A 275 -2.13 -14.04 -15.88
CA ARG A 275 -0.87 -14.08 -16.63
C ARG A 275 0.19 -13.15 -16.01
N ALA A 276 -0.21 -11.94 -15.62
CA ALA A 276 0.69 -11.01 -14.93
C ALA A 276 1.12 -11.55 -13.56
N ALA A 277 0.20 -12.20 -12.83
CA ALA A 277 0.47 -12.79 -11.52
C ALA A 277 1.44 -13.97 -11.59
N ASP A 278 1.28 -14.88 -12.55
CA ASP A 278 2.17 -16.03 -12.73
C ASP A 278 3.58 -15.59 -13.13
N GLN A 279 3.69 -14.58 -14.01
CA GLN A 279 4.97 -14.01 -14.40
C GLN A 279 5.69 -13.37 -13.20
N LEU A 280 4.99 -12.58 -12.38
CA LEU A 280 5.58 -12.01 -11.18
C LEU A 280 5.94 -13.08 -10.15
N SER A 281 5.09 -14.09 -9.97
CA SER A 281 5.33 -15.21 -9.06
C SER A 281 6.60 -15.97 -9.42
N SER A 282 6.77 -16.32 -10.70
CA SER A 282 7.97 -16.99 -11.21
C SER A 282 9.23 -16.15 -10.97
N ARG A 283 9.18 -14.83 -11.25
CA ARG A 283 10.33 -13.94 -11.03
C ARG A 283 10.68 -13.76 -9.55
N LEU A 284 9.68 -13.68 -8.67
CA LEU A 284 9.90 -13.60 -7.22
C LEU A 284 10.45 -14.90 -6.65
N GLN A 285 9.96 -16.06 -7.12
CA GLN A 285 10.52 -17.37 -6.76
C GLN A 285 11.97 -17.51 -7.22
N GLY A 286 12.28 -17.09 -8.45
CA GLY A 286 13.66 -17.00 -8.96
C GLY A 286 14.55 -16.06 -8.15
N ALA A 287 13.98 -15.05 -7.49
CA ALA A 287 14.67 -14.17 -6.55
C ALA A 287 14.77 -14.74 -5.11
N GLY A 288 14.29 -15.95 -4.87
CA GLY A 288 14.38 -16.67 -3.59
C GLY A 288 13.29 -16.32 -2.58
N PHE A 289 12.09 -15.96 -3.03
CA PHE A 289 10.91 -15.77 -2.18
C PHE A 289 9.94 -16.94 -2.30
N GLY A 290 9.29 -17.31 -1.19
CA GLY A 290 8.08 -18.13 -1.22
C GLY A 290 6.93 -17.27 -1.75
N VAL A 291 6.20 -17.76 -2.75
CA VAL A 291 5.06 -17.03 -3.34
C VAL A 291 3.88 -17.96 -3.49
N THR A 292 2.76 -17.54 -2.91
CA THR A 292 1.48 -18.26 -2.99
C THR A 292 0.44 -17.33 -3.60
N LEU A 293 -0.14 -17.74 -4.72
CA LEU A 293 -1.32 -17.08 -5.30
C LEU A 293 -2.55 -17.48 -4.48
N LEU A 294 -3.26 -16.49 -3.94
CA LEU A 294 -4.34 -16.75 -2.98
C LEU A 294 -5.62 -17.22 -3.68
N SER A 295 -6.30 -18.19 -3.06
CA SER A 295 -7.70 -18.54 -3.37
C SER A 295 -8.66 -17.45 -2.88
N GLU A 296 -9.95 -17.54 -3.23
CA GLU A 296 -10.96 -16.59 -2.73
C GLU A 296 -11.00 -16.51 -1.19
N GLU A 297 -10.95 -17.65 -0.51
CA GLU A 297 -10.84 -17.72 0.95
C GLU A 297 -9.55 -17.07 1.46
N GLY A 298 -8.43 -17.31 0.77
CA GLY A 298 -7.14 -16.69 1.08
C GLY A 298 -7.17 -15.17 0.94
N VAL A 299 -7.83 -14.65 -0.09
CA VAL A 299 -8.00 -13.20 -0.29
C VAL A 299 -8.88 -12.61 0.81
N THR A 300 -9.99 -13.28 1.15
CA THR A 300 -10.86 -12.90 2.28
C THR A 300 -10.08 -12.84 3.59
N ALA A 301 -9.29 -13.86 3.88
CA ALA A 301 -8.44 -13.92 5.08
C ALA A 301 -7.35 -12.84 5.08
N ALA A 302 -6.74 -12.55 3.93
CA ALA A 302 -5.73 -11.50 3.79
C ALA A 302 -6.33 -10.11 4.04
N VAL A 303 -7.51 -9.83 3.48
CA VAL A 303 -8.23 -8.56 3.68
C VAL A 303 -8.68 -8.42 5.13
N ALA A 304 -9.25 -9.47 5.73
CA ALA A 304 -9.64 -9.49 7.14
C ALA A 304 -8.44 -9.21 8.06
N THR A 305 -7.32 -9.87 7.80
CA THR A 305 -6.07 -9.71 8.58
C THR A 305 -5.50 -8.31 8.40
N ALA A 306 -5.40 -7.81 7.16
CA ALA A 306 -4.91 -6.47 6.88
C ALA A 306 -5.79 -5.40 7.55
N ALA A 307 -7.12 -5.54 7.48
CA ALA A 307 -8.09 -4.69 8.19
C ALA A 307 -7.99 -4.80 9.71
N SER A 308 -7.25 -5.78 10.23
CA SER A 308 -7.15 -6.13 11.65
C SER A 308 -8.53 -6.34 12.27
N VAL A 309 -9.43 -7.05 11.60
CA VAL A 309 -10.75 -7.39 12.16
C VAL A 309 -10.58 -8.21 13.44
N ASN A 310 -11.52 -8.10 14.39
CA ASN A 310 -11.47 -8.94 15.59
C ASN A 310 -11.89 -10.38 15.23
N PRO A 311 -11.02 -11.40 15.45
CA PRO A 311 -11.37 -12.78 15.12
C PRO A 311 -12.59 -13.29 15.89
N ARG A 312 -12.78 -12.86 17.14
CA ARG A 312 -13.95 -13.23 17.96
C ARG A 312 -15.23 -12.63 17.40
N ALA A 313 -15.21 -11.35 17.03
CA ALA A 313 -16.36 -10.69 16.41
C ALA A 313 -16.72 -11.34 15.07
N THR A 314 -15.71 -11.74 14.29
CA THR A 314 -15.89 -12.44 13.02
C THR A 314 -16.50 -13.82 13.21
N ALA A 315 -16.02 -14.59 14.19
CA ALA A 315 -16.58 -15.91 14.53
C ALA A 315 -18.02 -15.80 15.03
N GLN A 316 -18.32 -14.80 15.87
CA GLN A 316 -19.68 -14.54 16.34
C GLN A 316 -20.61 -14.17 15.17
N ALA A 317 -20.20 -13.29 14.28
CA ALA A 317 -20.99 -12.91 13.10
C ALA A 317 -21.31 -14.11 12.20
N ARG A 318 -20.36 -15.04 12.03
CA ARG A 318 -20.58 -16.31 11.31
C ARG A 318 -21.64 -17.19 11.98
N GLN A 319 -21.71 -17.18 13.32
CA GLN A 319 -22.65 -18.02 14.08
C GLN A 319 -24.06 -17.43 14.12
N THR A 320 -24.17 -16.13 14.38
CA THR A 320 -25.47 -15.48 14.59
C THR A 320 -26.18 -15.11 13.29
N ASN A 321 -25.45 -15.11 12.17
CA ASN A 321 -25.94 -14.61 10.87
C ASN A 321 -26.55 -13.20 10.97
N THR A 322 -26.13 -12.42 11.99
CA THR A 322 -26.62 -11.07 12.25
C THR A 322 -25.71 -10.06 11.57
N HIS A 323 -26.28 -9.31 10.63
CA HIS A 323 -25.57 -8.38 9.77
C HIS A 323 -25.56 -6.98 10.37
N ASN A 324 -25.17 -6.89 11.65
CA ASN A 324 -24.98 -5.59 12.28
C ASN A 324 -23.69 -4.95 11.75
N ARG A 325 -23.76 -3.65 11.49
CA ARG A 325 -22.62 -2.90 10.98
C ARG A 325 -21.45 -2.95 11.95
N ARG A 326 -20.29 -3.38 11.47
CA ARG A 326 -19.06 -3.58 12.27
C ARG A 326 -18.10 -2.39 12.20
N THR A 327 -18.27 -1.52 11.20
CA THR A 327 -17.38 -0.39 10.93
C THR A 327 -18.02 0.96 11.25
N LEU A 328 -17.20 1.92 11.68
CA LEU A 328 -17.62 3.30 11.89
C LEU A 328 -16.50 4.28 11.54
N GLU A 329 -16.80 5.25 10.68
CA GLU A 329 -15.87 6.32 10.32
C GLU A 329 -16.13 7.58 11.17
N SER A 330 -15.10 8.03 11.87
CA SER A 330 -15.04 9.34 12.52
C SER A 330 -14.11 10.29 11.77
N ALA A 331 -14.07 11.55 12.17
CA ALA A 331 -13.20 12.54 11.52
C ALA A 331 -11.70 12.24 11.63
N ARG A 332 -11.25 11.38 12.56
CA ARG A 332 -9.82 11.15 12.83
C ARG A 332 -9.43 9.68 12.88
N ALA A 333 -10.41 8.78 12.96
CA ALA A 333 -10.18 7.37 13.06
C ALA A 333 -11.32 6.58 12.40
N TRP A 334 -10.99 5.37 11.96
CA TRP A 334 -11.96 4.35 11.57
C TRP A 334 -11.96 3.27 12.65
N ARG A 335 -13.14 2.82 13.06
CA ARG A 335 -13.29 1.72 14.02
C ARG A 335 -13.83 0.51 13.30
N CYS A 336 -13.27 -0.65 13.57
CA CYS A 336 -13.80 -1.95 13.18
C CYS A 336 -13.87 -2.82 14.43
N ASP A 337 -15.06 -3.30 14.77
CA ASP A 337 -15.30 -4.01 16.03
C ASP A 337 -14.82 -3.17 17.24
N ASP A 338 -13.94 -3.73 18.06
CA ASP A 338 -13.31 -3.09 19.22
C ASP A 338 -11.97 -2.41 18.90
N ARG A 339 -11.57 -2.32 17.63
CA ARG A 339 -10.27 -1.81 17.22
C ARG A 339 -10.38 -0.45 16.54
N TRP A 340 -9.48 0.45 16.94
CA TRP A 340 -9.41 1.81 16.43
C TRP A 340 -8.22 1.97 15.50
N HIS A 341 -8.45 2.57 14.34
CA HIS A 341 -7.44 2.72 13.29
C HIS A 341 -7.23 4.18 12.95
N THR A 342 -5.99 4.55 12.64
CA THR A 342 -5.69 5.84 12.02
C THR A 342 -4.72 5.65 10.87
N THR A 343 -5.09 6.18 9.70
CA THR A 343 -4.27 6.13 8.50
C THR A 343 -3.59 7.46 8.21
N TYR A 344 -2.35 7.35 7.73
CA TYR A 344 -1.48 8.43 7.30
C TYR A 344 -1.07 8.21 5.85
N TRP A 345 -1.03 9.29 5.09
CA TRP A 345 -0.38 9.35 3.79
C TRP A 345 1.08 9.78 3.95
N ILE A 346 1.96 9.20 3.13
CA ILE A 346 3.37 9.54 3.07
C ILE A 346 3.53 10.75 2.14
N GLY A 347 3.45 11.95 2.73
CA GLY A 347 3.52 13.23 2.01
C GLY A 347 4.94 13.73 1.76
N ARG A 348 5.97 13.09 2.32
CA ARG A 348 7.37 13.34 1.95
C ARG A 348 8.19 12.08 2.13
N TRP A 349 8.80 11.62 1.05
CA TRP A 349 9.71 10.49 1.06
C TRP A 349 11.13 10.92 1.47
N PRO A 350 11.85 10.10 2.25
CA PRO A 350 13.29 10.25 2.38
C PRO A 350 14.00 9.93 1.05
N GLN A 351 15.28 10.28 0.96
CA GLN A 351 16.14 9.77 -0.12
C GLN A 351 16.24 8.25 0.01
N LEU A 352 15.88 7.52 -1.05
CA LEU A 352 15.98 6.07 -1.14
C LEU A 352 17.15 5.69 -2.07
N GLY A 353 17.86 4.61 -1.76
CA GLY A 353 18.99 4.11 -2.58
C GLY A 353 20.37 4.37 -1.97
N PRO A 354 21.46 4.21 -2.74
CA PRO A 354 22.83 4.40 -2.22
C PRO A 354 23.04 5.81 -1.69
N GLY A 355 23.45 5.93 -0.42
CA GLY A 355 23.56 7.20 0.30
C GLY A 355 22.26 7.69 0.98
N GLY A 356 21.15 6.94 0.86
CA GLY A 356 19.87 7.20 1.51
C GLY A 356 19.39 6.05 2.41
N ALA A 357 18.17 6.17 2.95
CA ALA A 357 17.58 5.13 3.80
C ALA A 357 17.06 3.96 2.92
N PRO A 358 17.47 2.71 3.16
CA PRO A 358 16.92 1.58 2.42
C PRO A 358 15.44 1.37 2.79
N LEU A 359 14.58 1.23 1.77
CA LEU A 359 13.13 1.03 1.95
C LEU A 359 12.77 -0.12 2.92
N PRO A 360 13.46 -1.28 2.93
CA PRO A 360 13.22 -2.34 3.91
C PRO A 360 13.44 -1.89 5.35
N GLN A 361 14.44 -1.04 5.60
CA GLN A 361 14.69 -0.47 6.91
C GLN A 361 13.61 0.54 7.29
N LEU A 362 13.15 1.36 6.33
CA LEU A 362 12.00 2.24 6.54
C LEU A 362 10.75 1.43 6.93
N ALA A 363 10.48 0.36 6.19
CA ALA A 363 9.38 -0.54 6.48
C ALA A 363 9.54 -1.17 7.86
N ALA A 364 10.72 -1.70 8.20
CA ALA A 364 11.02 -2.25 9.51
C ALA A 364 10.74 -1.25 10.63
N LEU A 365 11.25 -0.02 10.53
CA LEU A 365 11.07 1.05 11.51
C LEU A 365 9.60 1.47 11.68
N LEU A 366 8.84 1.56 10.59
CA LEU A 366 7.42 1.90 10.68
C LEU A 366 6.61 0.76 11.29
N THR A 367 6.98 -0.49 11.01
CA THR A 367 6.31 -1.68 11.51
C THR A 367 6.71 -2.12 12.93
N SER A 368 7.70 -1.45 13.55
CA SER A 368 8.20 -1.81 14.89
C SER A 368 7.47 -1.11 16.03
N LEU A 369 6.38 -0.38 15.74
CA LEU A 369 5.60 0.34 16.75
C LEU A 369 4.87 -0.63 17.69
N PRO A 370 4.72 -0.29 18.98
CA PRO A 370 3.99 -1.09 19.97
C PRO A 370 2.46 -0.97 19.82
N ALA A 371 1.97 -0.97 18.59
CA ALA A 371 0.55 -0.92 18.23
C ALA A 371 -0.08 -2.33 18.23
N LEU A 372 -1.41 -2.46 18.26
CA LEU A 372 -2.04 -3.78 18.02
C LEU A 372 -1.60 -4.36 16.67
N ALA A 373 -1.53 -3.49 15.67
CA ALA A 373 -0.95 -3.79 14.38
C ALA A 373 -0.47 -2.51 13.70
N THR A 374 0.53 -2.65 12.82
CA THR A 374 0.92 -1.59 11.89
C THR A 374 0.90 -2.13 10.47
N THR A 375 0.23 -1.40 9.57
CA THR A 375 0.14 -1.74 8.15
C THR A 375 0.83 -0.67 7.33
N LEU A 376 1.82 -1.05 6.54
CA LEU A 376 2.45 -0.20 5.53
C LEU A 376 1.95 -0.66 4.16
N SER A 377 1.44 0.27 3.36
CA SER A 377 1.10 0.01 1.97
C SER A 377 1.90 0.92 1.04
N LEU A 378 2.41 0.33 -0.04
CA LEU A 378 3.12 1.01 -1.13
C LEU A 378 2.43 0.65 -2.44
N THR A 379 1.95 1.63 -3.17
CA THR A 379 1.29 1.41 -4.45
C THR A 379 2.12 2.03 -5.56
N LEU A 380 2.56 1.18 -6.49
CA LEU A 380 3.16 1.60 -7.75
C LEU A 380 2.03 1.80 -8.76
N ARG A 381 2.02 2.96 -9.42
CA ARG A 381 1.12 3.27 -10.54
C ARG A 381 1.93 3.73 -11.74
N ARG A 382 1.28 3.74 -12.91
CA ARG A 382 1.87 4.32 -14.12
C ARG A 382 1.96 5.83 -13.97
N GLY A 383 3.15 6.39 -14.15
CA GLY A 383 3.37 7.83 -14.24
C GLY A 383 3.59 8.29 -15.68
N SER A 384 4.07 9.52 -15.84
CA SER A 384 4.39 10.09 -17.15
C SER A 384 5.47 9.27 -17.87
N THR A 385 5.30 9.09 -19.17
CA THR A 385 6.32 8.49 -20.03
C THR A 385 7.49 9.45 -20.17
N GLN A 386 8.70 9.03 -19.78
CA GLN A 386 9.93 9.80 -19.94
C GLN A 386 10.92 8.97 -20.75
N GLY A 387 11.31 9.46 -21.93
CA GLY A 387 12.28 8.77 -22.80
C GLY A 387 11.81 7.39 -23.30
N GLY A 388 10.52 7.23 -23.59
CA GLY A 388 9.95 5.96 -24.08
C GLY A 388 9.71 4.88 -23.02
N ARG A 389 10.05 5.14 -21.75
CA ARG A 389 9.72 4.26 -20.60
C ARG A 389 8.77 4.97 -19.63
N HIS A 390 7.84 4.21 -19.06
CA HIS A 390 6.97 4.72 -17.99
C HIS A 390 7.79 4.92 -16.71
N ALA A 391 7.83 6.15 -16.19
CA ALA A 391 8.34 6.40 -14.85
C ALA A 391 7.24 6.05 -13.85
N PRO A 392 7.38 4.98 -13.02
CA PRO A 392 6.34 4.62 -12.07
C PRO A 392 6.20 5.71 -11.00
N THR A 393 4.97 6.04 -10.63
CA THR A 393 4.69 6.83 -9.43
C THR A 393 4.51 5.89 -8.25
N VAL A 394 4.98 6.33 -7.08
CA VAL A 394 4.88 5.56 -5.84
C VAL A 394 4.08 6.39 -4.84
N THR A 395 2.96 5.85 -4.39
CA THR A 395 2.21 6.35 -3.24
C THR A 395 2.39 5.42 -2.07
N GLY A 396 2.25 5.94 -0.85
CA GLY A 396 2.42 5.12 0.33
C GLY A 396 1.55 5.59 1.49
N HIS A 397 1.11 4.61 2.28
CA HIS A 397 0.20 4.80 3.39
C HIS A 397 0.68 3.99 4.60
N VAL A 398 0.48 4.53 5.79
CA VAL A 398 0.74 3.85 7.06
C VAL A 398 -0.52 3.88 7.89
N ARG A 399 -1.01 2.72 8.30
CA ARG A 399 -2.14 2.58 9.23
C ARG A 399 -1.64 1.98 10.53
N ILE A 400 -1.96 2.65 11.64
CA ILE A 400 -1.75 2.11 12.99
C ILE A 400 -3.09 1.71 13.58
N THR A 401 -3.09 0.58 14.29
CA THR A 401 -4.26 0.04 14.97
C THR A 401 -4.00 0.04 16.48
N GLY A 402 -4.91 0.63 17.26
CA GLY A 402 -4.88 0.69 18.71
C GLY A 402 -6.15 0.10 19.32
N ARG A 403 -6.11 -0.16 20.63
CA ARG A 403 -7.24 -0.73 21.40
C ARG A 403 -8.33 0.28 21.69
N SER A 404 -7.97 1.55 21.78
CA SER A 404 -8.89 2.64 22.10
C SER A 404 -8.48 3.92 21.38
N ALA A 405 -9.37 4.91 21.42
CA ALA A 405 -9.08 6.24 20.90
C ALA A 405 -7.88 6.90 21.63
N ASP A 406 -7.70 6.65 22.93
CA ASP A 406 -6.60 7.21 23.73
C ASP A 406 -5.27 6.52 23.42
N ASP A 407 -5.29 5.20 23.25
CA ASP A 407 -4.13 4.41 22.84
C ASP A 407 -3.55 4.92 21.51
N LEU A 408 -4.43 5.23 20.54
CA LEU A 408 -4.04 5.83 19.27
C LEU A 408 -3.33 7.20 19.41
N VAL A 409 -3.64 7.98 20.46
CA VAL A 409 -2.97 9.27 20.68
C VAL A 409 -1.49 9.05 21.03
N GLY A 410 -1.19 8.05 21.86
CA GLY A 410 0.17 7.64 22.20
C GLY A 410 0.92 7.10 20.98
N LEU A 411 0.33 6.11 20.29
CA LEU A 411 0.90 5.48 19.10
C LEU A 411 1.18 6.50 17.99
N ARG A 412 0.30 7.50 17.80
CA ARG A 412 0.54 8.60 16.86
C ARG A 412 1.80 9.38 17.19
N ARG A 413 2.01 9.73 18.47
CA ARG A 413 3.20 10.51 18.87
C ARG A 413 4.47 9.72 18.59
N GLU A 414 4.43 8.41 18.81
CA GLU A 414 5.55 7.52 18.50
C GLU A 414 5.81 7.39 17.00
N LEU A 415 4.78 7.10 16.20
CA LEU A 415 4.87 7.07 14.74
C LEU A 415 5.46 8.37 14.17
N GLN A 416 5.00 9.52 14.66
CA GLN A 416 5.49 10.83 14.23
C GLN A 416 6.95 11.06 14.63
N ARG A 417 7.37 10.62 15.83
CA ARG A 417 8.78 10.68 16.27
C ARG A 417 9.66 9.80 15.38
N THR A 418 9.26 8.55 15.13
CA THR A 418 9.97 7.60 14.28
C THR A 418 10.10 8.12 12.85
N ALA A 419 9.01 8.62 12.26
CA ALA A 419 9.02 9.18 10.90
C ALA A 419 9.92 10.42 10.77
N ARG A 420 9.91 11.31 11.77
CA ARG A 420 10.81 12.48 11.79
C ARG A 420 12.28 12.07 11.87
N GLY A 421 12.60 11.02 12.62
CA GLY A 421 13.97 10.49 12.73
C GLY A 421 14.57 10.06 11.38
N VAL A 422 13.72 9.63 10.43
CA VAL A 422 14.12 9.26 9.07
C VAL A 422 13.75 10.31 8.01
N ARG A 423 13.44 11.54 8.42
CA ARG A 423 13.06 12.66 7.52
C ARG A 423 11.84 12.37 6.64
N MET A 424 10.96 11.49 7.10
CA MET A 424 9.73 11.12 6.42
C MET A 424 8.57 12.02 6.89
N GLY A 425 7.82 12.57 5.94
CA GLY A 425 6.65 13.41 6.22
C GLY A 425 5.38 12.58 6.20
N LEU A 426 4.68 12.52 7.33
CA LEU A 426 3.39 11.85 7.44
C LEU A 426 2.26 12.88 7.58
N VAL A 427 1.19 12.68 6.80
CA VAL A 427 -0.03 13.48 6.84
C VAL A 427 -1.17 12.58 7.27
N ARG A 428 -1.81 12.89 8.41
CA ARG A 428 -2.97 12.11 8.86
C ARG A 428 -4.16 12.37 7.93
N LEU A 429 -4.84 11.31 7.52
CA LEU A 429 -6.00 11.40 6.62
C LEU A 429 -7.28 11.80 7.37
N ASP A 430 -7.27 12.98 7.99
CA ASP A 430 -8.46 13.50 8.69
C ASP A 430 -9.65 13.59 7.74
N ARG A 431 -10.79 13.01 8.17
CA ARG A 431 -12.04 12.87 7.41
C ARG A 431 -11.91 12.04 6.14
N GLU A 432 -10.83 11.27 6.00
CA GLU A 432 -10.56 10.38 4.87
C GLU A 432 -10.01 9.04 5.38
N GLN A 433 -10.55 8.56 6.51
CA GLN A 433 -10.05 7.35 7.15
C GLN A 433 -10.49 6.11 6.39
N VAL A 434 -11.71 6.08 5.85
CA VAL A 434 -12.18 4.97 4.99
C VAL A 434 -11.34 4.85 3.71
N PRO A 435 -11.11 5.93 2.92
CA PRO A 435 -10.16 5.89 1.80
C PRO A 435 -8.77 5.40 2.23
N GLY A 436 -8.24 5.90 3.35
CA GLY A 436 -6.96 5.43 3.87
C GLY A 436 -6.96 3.94 4.25
N VAL A 437 -8.05 3.44 4.83
CA VAL A 437 -8.24 2.03 5.16
C VAL A 437 -8.22 1.19 3.90
N LEU A 438 -9.01 1.54 2.88
CA LEU A 438 -9.01 0.84 1.58
C LEU A 438 -7.63 0.86 0.91
N ALA A 439 -6.91 1.97 1.00
CA ALA A 439 -5.55 2.12 0.46
C ALA A 439 -4.50 1.27 1.20
N THR A 440 -4.85 0.68 2.34
CA THR A 440 -4.00 -0.20 3.14
C THR A 440 -4.50 -1.65 3.19
N LEU A 441 -5.60 -1.97 2.53
CA LEU A 441 -6.01 -3.35 2.25
C LEU A 441 -5.35 -3.85 0.96
N PRO A 442 -5.11 -5.16 0.80
CA PRO A 442 -4.51 -5.74 -0.40
C PRO A 442 -5.52 -5.78 -1.56
N LEU A 443 -5.92 -4.60 -2.04
CA LEU A 443 -6.95 -4.39 -3.08
C LEU A 443 -6.37 -3.81 -4.37
N GLY A 444 -5.07 -3.55 -4.41
CA GLY A 444 -4.40 -2.89 -5.53
C GLY A 444 -4.28 -1.36 -5.36
N GLY A 445 -4.71 -0.82 -4.22
CA GLY A 445 -4.76 0.62 -3.94
C GLY A 445 -6.10 1.26 -4.33
N THR A 446 -6.33 2.48 -3.83
CA THR A 446 -7.56 3.24 -4.08
C THR A 446 -7.47 4.08 -5.35
N ARG A 447 -8.64 4.35 -5.95
CA ARG A 447 -8.79 5.39 -6.97
C ARG A 447 -8.90 6.76 -6.32
#